data_AF-A0A1X3CXE2-F1
#
_entry.id   AF-A0A1X3CXE2-F1
#
_cell.length_a   1.000
_cell.length_b   1.000
_cell.length_c   1.000
_cell.angle_alpha   90.00
_cell.angle_beta   90.00
_cell.angle_gamma   90.00
#
_symmetry.space_group_name_H-M   'P 1'
#
loop_
_entity.id
_entity.type
_entity.pdbx_description
1 polymer ?
#
loop_
_entity_poly.entity_id
_entity_poly.type
_entity_poly.pdbx_seq_one_letter_code
_entity_poly.pdbx_strand_id
1 'polypeptide(L)'
;MNKRTGTVFLTVLSLVLSPMAVSKEKSINIAEDTSGLPAALSENLARTSLSMGVKEPVNIRSSNEGGNRYAVVSGSSSTSCKIKLSKDDQPKILGVSCK
;
A
#
# COMPACT_ATOMS: atom_id res chain seq x y z
N MET A 1 53.96 -10.25 -47.36
CA MET A 1 54.61 -9.15 -46.62
C MET A 1 53.63 -7.99 -46.51
N ASN A 2 53.29 -7.62 -45.27
CA ASN A 2 53.02 -6.25 -44.81
C ASN A 2 51.74 -5.56 -45.35
N LYS A 3 50.93 -4.80 -44.60
CA LYS A 3 50.97 -4.30 -43.23
C LYS A 3 49.65 -3.50 -43.08
N ARG A 4 48.99 -3.63 -41.91
CA ARG A 4 48.14 -2.60 -41.26
C ARG A 4 46.82 -2.29 -42.04
N THR A 5 45.68 -1.93 -41.48
CA THR A 5 45.30 -1.10 -40.34
C THR A 5 43.78 -1.36 -40.22
N GLY A 6 43.24 -1.94 -39.15
CA GLY A 6 42.76 -1.19 -37.99
C GLY A 6 41.51 -0.34 -38.29
N THR A 7 40.30 -0.89 -38.10
CA THR A 7 39.06 -0.08 -37.99
C THR A 7 38.06 -0.70 -37.00
N VAL A 8 38.20 -0.27 -35.74
CA VAL A 8 37.16 0.14 -34.78
C VAL A 8 35.90 -0.76 -34.63
N PHE A 9 35.92 -1.60 -33.58
CA PHE A 9 34.73 -2.07 -32.88
C PHE A 9 34.02 -0.87 -32.24
N LEU A 10 32.83 -0.51 -32.71
CA LEU A 10 32.00 0.55 -32.12
C LEU A 10 30.75 -0.09 -31.51
N THR A 11 30.92 -0.69 -30.33
CA THR A 11 29.82 -1.16 -29.49
C THR A 11 29.13 0.05 -28.87
N VAL A 12 27.99 0.44 -29.44
CA VAL A 12 27.08 1.42 -28.84
C VAL A 12 26.37 0.71 -27.68
N LEU A 13 26.92 0.85 -26.47
CA LEU A 13 26.27 0.44 -25.23
C LEU A 13 25.27 1.55 -24.87
N SER A 14 24.07 1.49 -25.45
CA SER A 14 22.95 2.32 -25.04
C SER A 14 22.56 1.94 -23.61
N LEU A 15 23.04 2.70 -22.62
CA LEU A 15 22.45 2.70 -21.28
C LEU A 15 21.01 3.16 -21.41
N VAL A 16 20.10 2.21 -21.55
CA VAL A 16 18.69 2.39 -21.22
C VAL A 16 18.64 2.69 -19.73
N LEU A 17 18.72 3.98 -19.41
CA LEU A 17 18.32 4.53 -18.14
C LEU A 17 16.80 4.39 -18.08
N SER A 18 16.33 3.17 -17.78
CA SER A 18 14.94 3.01 -17.37
C SER A 18 14.77 3.91 -16.15
N PRO A 19 13.80 4.84 -16.15
CA PRO A 19 13.45 5.51 -14.92
C PRO A 19 13.00 4.39 -13.99
N MET A 20 13.84 4.05 -13.02
CA MET A 20 13.37 3.40 -11.82
C MET A 20 12.34 4.38 -11.29
N ALA A 21 11.07 4.09 -11.56
CA ALA A 21 9.97 4.79 -10.95
C ALA A 21 10.15 4.53 -9.46
N VAL A 22 10.85 5.45 -8.80
CA VAL A 22 10.80 5.62 -7.36
C VAL A 22 9.32 5.90 -7.12
N SER A 23 8.57 4.85 -6.82
CA SER A 23 7.18 4.94 -6.42
C SER A 23 7.20 5.74 -5.13
N LYS A 24 7.10 7.07 -5.28
CA LYS A 24 6.88 8.00 -4.18
C LYS A 24 5.56 7.54 -3.61
N GLU A 25 5.64 6.74 -2.56
CA GLU A 25 4.50 6.08 -1.96
C GLU A 25 3.45 7.15 -1.67
N LYS A 26 2.36 7.14 -2.44
CA LYS A 26 1.36 8.19 -2.34
C LYS A 26 0.82 8.13 -0.92
N SER A 27 1.02 9.22 -0.18
CA SER A 27 0.47 9.39 1.15
C SER A 27 -1.05 9.29 1.05
N ILE A 28 -1.64 8.36 1.79
CA ILE A 28 -3.09 8.20 1.83
C ILE A 28 -3.71 9.38 2.57
N ASN A 29 -4.79 9.91 2.01
CA ASN A 29 -5.62 10.90 2.70
C ASN A 29 -6.52 10.20 3.74
N ILE A 30 -6.05 10.13 4.97
CA ILE A 30 -6.83 9.71 6.14
C ILE A 30 -7.44 10.97 6.76
N ALA A 31 -8.77 11.10 6.68
CA ALA A 31 -9.49 12.22 7.30
C ALA A 31 -9.58 12.08 8.81
N GLU A 32 -9.84 10.86 9.30
CA GLU A 32 -10.00 10.58 10.72
C GLU A 32 -9.53 9.14 11.04
N ASP A 33 -8.76 9.00 12.11
CA ASP A 33 -8.43 7.71 12.70
C ASP A 33 -8.71 7.73 14.21
N THR A 34 -9.74 7.00 14.62
CA THR A 34 -10.13 6.81 16.03
C THR A 34 -9.96 5.36 16.47
N SER A 35 -9.24 4.56 15.68
CA SER A 35 -9.07 3.12 15.93
C SER A 35 -8.10 2.79 17.05
N GLY A 36 -7.26 3.75 17.45
CA GLY A 36 -6.19 3.55 18.44
C GLY A 36 -5.14 2.52 18.01
N LEU A 37 -5.03 2.27 16.70
CA LEU A 37 -4.03 1.38 16.14
C LEU A 37 -2.70 2.13 15.90
N PRO A 38 -1.57 1.40 15.83
CA PRO A 38 -0.33 1.99 15.39
C PRO A 38 -0.48 2.62 14.00
N ALA A 39 0.08 3.81 13.78
CA ALA A 39 -0.06 4.56 12.53
C ALA A 39 0.30 3.73 11.28
N ALA A 40 1.38 2.95 11.35
CA ALA A 40 1.80 2.07 10.26
C ALA A 40 0.76 0.98 9.93
N LEU A 41 0.05 0.46 10.93
CA LEU A 41 -1.02 -0.50 10.71
C LEU A 41 -2.25 0.19 10.11
N SER A 42 -2.66 1.34 10.65
CA SER A 42 -3.77 2.13 10.10
C SER A 42 -3.55 2.48 8.62
N GLU A 43 -2.34 2.89 8.26
CA GLU A 43 -1.97 3.22 6.88
C GLU A 43 -2.00 1.99 5.97
N ASN A 44 -1.51 0.84 6.44
CA ASN A 44 -1.60 -0.43 5.71
C ASN A 44 -3.06 -0.89 5.51
N LEU A 45 -3.91 -0.74 6.53
CA LEU A 45 -5.33 -1.04 6.43
C LEU A 45 -6.04 -0.12 5.44
N ALA A 46 -5.69 1.17 5.44
CA ALA A 46 -6.18 2.13 4.48
C ALA A 46 -5.75 1.77 3.06
N ARG A 47 -4.46 1.47 2.82
CA ARG A 47 -3.95 1.01 1.50
C ARG A 47 -4.72 -0.18 0.99
N THR A 48 -4.84 -1.20 1.84
CA THR A 48 -5.55 -2.43 1.50
C THR A 48 -7.01 -2.14 1.16
N SER A 49 -7.66 -1.26 1.93
CA SER A 49 -9.07 -0.88 1.72
C SER A 49 -9.28 -0.10 0.42
N LEU A 50 -8.36 0.79 0.06
CA LEU A 50 -8.37 1.48 -1.23
C LEU A 50 -8.27 0.49 -2.39
N SER A 51 -7.37 -0.50 -2.30
CA SER A 51 -7.25 -1.56 -3.31
C SER A 51 -8.50 -2.42 -3.45
N MET A 52 -9.39 -2.44 -2.46
CA MET A 52 -10.66 -3.17 -2.47
C MET A 52 -11.88 -2.28 -2.84
N GLY A 53 -11.67 -1.02 -3.18
CA GLY A 53 -12.73 -0.14 -3.70
C GLY A 53 -13.23 0.95 -2.74
N VAL A 54 -12.66 1.06 -1.54
CA VAL A 54 -12.85 2.25 -0.70
C VAL A 54 -12.20 3.44 -1.41
N LYS A 55 -12.81 4.63 -1.33
CA LYS A 55 -12.30 5.86 -1.95
C LYS A 55 -11.89 6.87 -0.89
N GLU A 56 -10.82 7.61 -1.17
CA GLU A 56 -10.36 8.70 -0.32
C GLU A 56 -11.40 9.86 -0.25
N PRO A 57 -11.42 10.65 0.84
CA PRO A 57 -10.64 10.45 2.07
C PRO A 57 -11.18 9.28 2.89
N VAL A 58 -10.27 8.55 3.56
CA VAL A 58 -10.64 7.38 4.36
C VAL A 58 -10.80 7.73 5.84
N ASN A 59 -11.68 6.99 6.50
CA ASN A 59 -11.93 7.05 7.94
C ASN A 59 -11.70 5.67 8.53
N ILE A 60 -11.00 5.60 9.67
CA ILE A 60 -10.64 4.35 10.34
C ILE A 60 -11.19 4.39 11.76
N ARG A 61 -11.97 3.37 12.12
CA ARG A 61 -12.55 3.24 13.47
C ARG A 61 -12.39 1.83 14.01
N SER A 62 -12.22 1.69 15.32
CA SER A 62 -12.27 0.37 15.94
C SER A 62 -13.71 -0.05 16.21
N SER A 63 -14.00 -1.33 16.05
CA SER A 63 -15.27 -1.94 16.43
C SER A 63 -15.00 -3.25 17.18
N ASN A 64 -15.82 -3.59 18.17
CA ASN A 64 -15.73 -4.87 18.87
C ASN A 64 -17.05 -5.62 18.69
N GLU A 65 -16.98 -6.85 18.20
CA GLU A 65 -18.15 -7.66 17.89
C GLU A 65 -17.87 -9.13 18.23
N GLY A 66 -18.76 -9.75 19.02
CA GLY A 66 -18.60 -11.14 19.45
C GLY A 66 -17.26 -11.41 20.16
N GLY A 67 -16.77 -10.43 20.93
CA GLY A 67 -15.48 -10.52 21.63
C GLY A 67 -14.25 -10.49 20.72
N ASN A 68 -14.37 -10.10 19.45
CA ASN A 68 -13.25 -9.88 18.54
C ASN A 68 -13.09 -8.38 18.24
N ARG A 69 -11.85 -7.94 18.07
CA ARG A 69 -11.51 -6.56 17.66
C ARG A 69 -11.54 -6.47 16.14
N TYR A 70 -12.09 -5.39 15.62
CA TYR A 70 -12.13 -5.06 14.21
C TYR A 70 -11.68 -3.63 13.97
N ALA A 71 -11.10 -3.38 12.81
CA ALA A 71 -10.97 -2.06 12.23
C ALA A 71 -11.98 -1.93 11.09
N VAL A 72 -12.77 -0.87 11.12
CA VAL A 72 -13.68 -0.51 10.03
C VAL A 72 -13.05 0.64 9.28
N VAL A 73 -12.73 0.41 8.01
CA VAL A 73 -12.23 1.42 7.08
C VAL A 73 -13.34 1.75 6.10
N SER A 74 -13.73 3.02 6.06
CA SER A 74 -14.70 3.56 5.11
C SER A 74 -14.14 4.80 4.44
N GLY A 75 -14.84 5.33 3.44
CA GLY A 75 -14.43 6.55 2.78
C GLY A 75 -15.58 7.20 2.02
N SER A 76 -15.28 7.90 0.94
CA SER A 76 -16.28 8.57 0.11
C SER A 76 -17.09 7.62 -0.80
N SER A 77 -16.68 6.35 -0.87
CA SER A 77 -17.39 5.27 -1.59
C SER A 77 -18.48 4.65 -0.71
N SER A 78 -19.42 3.92 -1.33
CA SER A 78 -20.32 3.01 -0.61
C SER A 78 -19.58 1.80 -0.03
N THR A 79 -18.38 1.51 -0.53
CA THR A 79 -17.55 0.40 -0.07
C THR A 79 -16.99 0.67 1.33
N SER A 80 -17.14 -0.32 2.22
CA SER A 80 -16.57 -0.32 3.56
C SER A 80 -15.92 -1.65 3.86
N CYS A 81 -14.76 -1.63 4.50
CA CYS A 81 -13.98 -2.81 4.82
C CYS A 81 -13.93 -3.02 6.33
N LYS A 82 -14.37 -4.19 6.78
CA LYS A 82 -14.27 -4.65 8.17
C LYS A 82 -13.10 -5.63 8.24
N ILE A 83 -12.02 -5.22 8.89
CA ILE A 83 -10.82 -6.02 9.08
C ILE A 83 -10.83 -6.59 10.49
N LYS A 84 -10.83 -7.92 10.61
CA LYS A 84 -10.70 -8.63 11.89
C LYS A 84 -9.25 -8.57 12.35
N LEU A 85 -9.04 -8.21 13.61
CA LEU A 85 -7.73 -8.10 14.24
C LEU A 85 -7.57 -9.13 15.36
N SER A 86 -6.34 -9.57 15.60
CA SER A 86 -6.00 -10.34 16.79
C SER A 86 -6.05 -9.48 18.05
N LYS A 87 -6.02 -10.13 19.23
CA LYS A 87 -6.15 -9.47 20.54
C LYS A 87 -4.80 -9.07 21.15
N ASP A 88 -3.72 -9.29 20.44
CA ASP A 88 -2.36 -8.98 20.89
C ASP A 88 -2.12 -7.46 20.91
N ASP A 89 -1.17 -7.00 21.73
CA ASP A 89 -0.71 -5.59 21.75
C ASP A 89 -0.23 -5.10 20.38
N GLN A 90 0.26 -6.03 19.55
CA GLN A 90 0.54 -5.82 18.13
C GLN A 90 -0.51 -6.57 17.30
N PRO A 91 -1.67 -5.94 17.03
CA PRO A 91 -2.78 -6.61 16.38
C PRO A 91 -2.41 -7.04 14.95
N LYS A 92 -2.64 -8.32 14.65
CA LYS A 92 -2.45 -8.91 13.31
C LYS A 92 -3.78 -8.97 12.56
N ILE A 93 -3.72 -8.86 11.24
CA ILE A 93 -4.90 -9.03 10.38
C ILE A 93 -5.27 -10.52 10.33
N LEU A 94 -6.47 -10.86 10.79
CA LEU A 94 -7.01 -12.23 10.79
C LEU A 94 -7.99 -12.49 9.65
N GLY A 95 -8.55 -11.44 9.05
CA GLY A 95 -9.49 -11.55 7.96
C GLY A 95 -9.99 -10.18 7.53
N VAL A 96 -10.44 -10.08 6.28
CA VAL A 96 -10.89 -8.84 5.67
C VAL A 96 -12.20 -9.11 4.95
N SER A 97 -13.21 -8.26 5.18
CA SER A 97 -14.50 -8.33 4.51
C SER A 97 -14.90 -6.94 4.05
N CYS A 98 -15.06 -6.75 2.74
CA CYS A 98 -15.57 -5.50 2.18
C CYS A 98 -16.92 -5.71 1.53
N LYS A 99 -17.78 -4.71 1.66
CA LYS A 99 -19.10 -4.64 1.06
C LYS A 99 -19.35 -3.24 0.52
#